data_AF-A0A7C5TXF5-F1
#
_entry.id   AF-A0A7C5TXF5-F1
#
_cell.length_a   1.000
_cell.length_b   1.000
_cell.length_c   1.000
_cell.angle_alpha   90.00
_cell.angle_beta   90.00
_cell.angle_gamma   90.00
#
_symmetry.space_group_name_H-M   'P 1'
#
loop_
_entity.id
_entity.type
_entity.pdbx_description
1 polymer ?
#
loop_
_entity_poly.entity_id
_entity_poly.type
_entity_poly.pdbx_seq_one_letter_code
_entity_poly.pdbx_strand_id
1 'polypeptide(L)'
;MSDAARTRHWKASPAGTVAGLVTVAGLLLAATLDMRFLLLSAVGTFGPGILRELGWLRDQDEFQRLAAYRAGYHAYLAGGFVAVAAVAALQAGRTEIDGPALAAALVLAVLWLTWLFSELLDFFGPQRAVSRTLVVFGSFWLLFVVLGHITEPAALLMEGLVALPFFVLAWTAGRWPRATGVALLLIAAGTVILFGFLRTAHLDHQKALVRALTFVVFEVPLLASGLALARAKAPAGAEEAVEE
;
A
#
# COMPACT_ATOMS: atom_id res chain seq x y z
N MET A 1 32.66 11.52 26.44
CA MET A 1 32.69 11.04 25.03
C MET A 1 33.59 11.98 24.25
N SER A 2 34.75 11.52 23.80
CA SER A 2 35.77 12.37 23.16
C SER A 2 35.38 12.71 21.71
N ASP A 3 35.64 13.95 21.29
CA ASP A 3 35.38 14.46 19.93
C ASP A 3 36.16 13.74 18.82
N ALA A 4 37.10 12.86 19.17
CA ALA A 4 37.87 12.04 18.23
C ALA A 4 37.04 10.95 17.53
N ALA A 5 35.80 10.67 17.97
CA ALA A 5 34.91 9.71 17.31
C ALA A 5 34.04 10.33 16.19
N ARG A 6 34.09 11.66 15.97
CA ARG A 6 33.16 12.38 15.06
C ARG A 6 33.56 12.41 13.59
N THR A 7 34.78 12.02 13.23
CA THR A 7 35.24 12.02 11.83
C THR A 7 35.22 10.62 11.22
N ARG A 8 34.14 9.86 11.42
CA ARG A 8 33.88 8.72 10.52
C ARG A 8 33.55 9.29 9.15
N HIS A 9 34.52 9.21 8.24
CA HIS A 9 34.33 9.54 6.84
C HIS A 9 33.16 8.74 6.28
N TRP A 10 32.10 9.46 5.88
CA TRP A 10 30.97 8.91 5.15
C TRP A 10 31.47 8.48 3.77
N LYS A 11 31.94 7.24 3.65
CA LYS A 11 32.26 6.66 2.36
C LYS A 11 30.96 6.23 1.70
N ALA A 12 30.70 6.72 0.49
CA ALA A 12 29.59 6.24 -0.31
C ALA A 12 29.74 4.73 -0.50
N SER A 13 28.67 3.97 -0.23
CA SER A 13 28.74 2.53 -0.46
C SER A 13 28.83 2.28 -1.97
N PRO A 14 29.62 1.28 -2.43
CA PRO A 14 29.72 0.96 -3.86
C PRO A 14 28.35 0.71 -4.49
N ALA A 15 27.44 0.06 -3.75
CA ALA A 15 26.07 -0.15 -4.16
C ALA A 15 25.31 1.16 -4.35
N GLY A 16 25.48 2.14 -3.46
CA GLY A 16 24.90 3.48 -3.60
C GLY A 16 25.40 4.24 -4.82
N THR A 17 26.70 4.14 -5.11
CA THR A 17 27.29 4.77 -6.30
C THR A 17 26.75 4.16 -7.60
N VAL A 18 26.74 2.83 -7.69
CA VAL A 18 26.18 2.13 -8.86
C VAL A 18 24.71 2.47 -9.05
N ALA A 19 23.93 2.48 -7.97
CA ALA A 19 22.53 2.86 -7.98
C ALA A 19 22.30 4.30 -8.46
N GLY A 20 23.12 5.24 -8.00
CA GLY A 20 23.09 6.62 -8.46
C GLY A 20 23.36 6.73 -9.97
N LEU A 21 24.38 6.01 -10.47
CA LEU A 21 24.70 5.98 -11.90
C LEU A 21 23.55 5.38 -12.72
N VAL A 22 22.97 4.26 -12.28
CA VAL A 22 21.80 3.63 -12.91
C VAL A 22 20.60 4.59 -12.93
N THR A 23 20.39 5.33 -11.84
CA THR A 23 19.31 6.32 -11.74
C THR A 23 19.45 7.43 -12.78
N VAL A 24 20.65 8.03 -12.86
CA VAL A 24 20.95 9.12 -13.80
C VAL A 24 20.90 8.61 -15.24
N ALA A 25 21.48 7.45 -15.52
CA ALA A 25 21.40 6.84 -16.85
C ALA A 25 19.95 6.60 -17.28
N GLY A 26 19.11 6.07 -16.39
CA GLY A 26 17.68 5.89 -16.65
C GLY A 26 16.95 7.19 -16.98
N LEU A 27 17.25 8.29 -16.27
CA LEU A 27 16.66 9.59 -16.56
C LEU A 27 17.11 10.15 -17.91
N LEU A 28 18.41 10.06 -18.23
CA LEU A 28 18.95 10.54 -19.50
C LEU A 28 18.40 9.75 -20.69
N LEU A 29 18.35 8.42 -20.58
CA LEU A 29 17.76 7.56 -21.61
C LEU A 29 16.26 7.81 -21.75
N ALA A 30 15.55 8.10 -20.64
CA ALA A 30 14.15 8.47 -20.70
C ALA A 30 13.92 9.77 -21.46
N ALA A 31 14.74 10.79 -21.19
CA ALA A 31 14.65 12.09 -21.84
C ALA A 31 15.05 12.06 -23.32
N THR A 32 15.94 11.15 -23.73
CA THR A 32 16.53 11.16 -25.08
C THR A 32 16.01 10.07 -26.01
N LEU A 33 15.61 8.91 -25.50
CA LEU A 33 15.25 7.74 -26.31
C LEU A 33 13.79 7.33 -26.12
N ASP A 34 13.40 6.92 -24.90
CA ASP A 34 12.07 6.37 -24.62
C ASP A 34 11.72 6.49 -23.13
N MET A 35 10.53 7.00 -22.80
CA MET A 35 10.03 7.15 -21.43
C MET A 35 10.03 5.84 -20.62
N ARG A 36 10.04 4.67 -21.25
CA ARG A 36 10.16 3.36 -20.57
C ARG A 36 11.46 3.23 -19.76
N PHE A 37 12.51 3.98 -20.10
CA PHE A 37 13.75 4.01 -19.33
C PHE A 37 13.59 4.63 -17.93
N LEU A 38 12.45 5.25 -17.61
CA LEU A 38 12.09 5.60 -16.24
C LEU A 38 12.05 4.37 -15.32
N LEU A 39 11.76 3.18 -15.85
CA LEU A 39 11.86 1.93 -15.08
C LEU A 39 13.30 1.68 -14.59
N LEU A 40 14.31 1.97 -15.42
CA LEU A 40 15.70 1.85 -15.03
C LEU A 40 16.04 2.86 -13.92
N SER A 41 15.51 4.08 -14.02
CA SER A 41 15.68 5.10 -12.98
C SER A 41 15.06 4.67 -11.65
N ALA A 42 13.87 4.07 -11.70
CA ALA A 42 13.21 3.51 -10.52
C ALA A 42 14.02 2.36 -9.90
N VAL A 43 14.56 1.45 -10.71
CA VAL A 43 15.43 0.36 -10.23
C VAL A 43 16.70 0.91 -9.57
N GLY A 44 17.33 1.94 -10.15
CA GLY A 44 18.47 2.61 -9.52
C GLY A 44 18.10 3.25 -8.18
N THR A 45 16.97 3.94 -8.11
CA THR A 45 16.55 4.70 -6.93
C THR A 45 16.14 3.78 -5.77
N PHE A 46 15.30 2.77 -6.04
CA PHE A 46 14.67 1.94 -5.01
C PHE A 46 15.36 0.58 -4.83
N GLY A 47 16.09 0.10 -5.84
CA GLY A 47 16.73 -1.21 -5.86
C GLY A 47 17.62 -1.48 -4.63
N PRO A 48 18.57 -0.60 -4.27
CA PRO A 48 19.40 -0.81 -3.09
C PRO A 48 18.61 -0.92 -1.79
N GLY A 49 17.53 -0.16 -1.63
CA GLY A 49 16.64 -0.24 -0.48
C GLY A 49 15.99 -1.63 -0.39
N ILE A 50 15.38 -2.07 -1.50
CA ILE A 50 14.74 -3.40 -1.59
C ILE A 50 15.75 -4.51 -1.30
N LEU A 51 16.96 -4.45 -1.88
CA LEU A 51 18.01 -5.46 -1.66
C LEU A 51 18.49 -5.53 -0.20
N ARG A 52 18.50 -4.40 0.52
CA ARG A 52 18.82 -4.37 1.96
C ARG A 52 17.71 -4.98 2.80
N GLU A 53 16.45 -4.68 2.49
CA GLU A 53 15.30 -5.25 3.19
C GLU A 53 15.18 -6.76 2.98
N LEU A 54 15.53 -7.26 1.80
CA LEU A 54 15.63 -8.69 1.52
C LEU A 54 16.87 -9.36 2.17
N GLY A 55 17.75 -8.57 2.80
CA GLY A 55 18.94 -9.07 3.47
C GLY A 55 20.08 -9.49 2.55
N TRP A 56 19.97 -9.23 1.24
CA TRP A 56 21.00 -9.52 0.24
C TRP A 56 22.16 -8.52 0.29
N LEU A 57 21.87 -7.29 0.70
CA LEU A 57 22.87 -6.25 0.89
C LEU A 57 23.00 -5.94 2.39
N ARG A 58 24.19 -6.15 2.95
CA ARG A 58 24.51 -5.88 4.37
C ARG A 58 25.68 -4.90 4.47
N ASP A 59 25.54 -3.76 3.80
CA ASP A 59 26.58 -2.73 3.66
C ASP A 59 26.45 -1.56 4.66
N GLN A 60 25.37 -1.53 5.46
CA GLN A 60 25.06 -0.45 6.41
C GLN A 60 25.16 -0.92 7.86
N ASP A 61 25.65 -0.03 8.73
CA ASP A 61 25.55 -0.18 10.19
C ASP A 61 24.16 0.25 10.70
N GLU A 62 23.89 0.00 11.98
CA GLU A 62 22.61 0.32 12.61
C GLU A 62 22.27 1.82 12.54
N PHE A 63 23.27 2.69 12.68
CA PHE A 63 23.09 4.15 12.58
C PHE A 63 22.72 4.59 11.17
N GLN A 64 23.38 4.05 10.14
CA GLN A 64 23.04 4.30 8.74
C GLN A 64 21.66 3.78 8.40
N ARG A 65 21.26 2.63 8.95
CA ARG A 65 19.90 2.08 8.77
C ARG A 65 18.85 3.00 9.40
N LEU A 66 19.08 3.50 10.62
CA LEU A 66 18.19 4.47 11.26
C LEU A 66 18.15 5.81 10.52
N ALA A 67 19.29 6.30 10.02
CA ALA A 67 19.35 7.52 9.21
C ALA A 67 18.58 7.35 7.89
N ALA A 68 18.72 6.19 7.23
CA ALA A 68 17.96 5.84 6.03
C ALA A 68 16.46 5.76 6.31
N TYR A 69 16.05 5.18 7.44
CA TYR A 69 14.64 5.14 7.84
C TYR A 69 14.05 6.55 8.04
N ARG A 70 14.77 7.43 8.74
CA ARG A 70 14.36 8.85 8.90
C ARG A 70 14.31 9.60 7.58
N ALA A 71 15.30 9.40 6.71
CA ALA A 71 15.30 10.00 5.38
C ALA A 71 14.12 9.50 4.53
N GLY A 72 13.78 8.21 4.63
CA GLY A 72 12.59 7.63 4.01
C GLY A 72 11.30 8.26 4.51
N TYR A 73 11.16 8.46 5.82
CA TYR A 73 10.02 9.17 6.40
C TYR A 73 9.91 10.62 5.90
N HIS A 74 11.02 11.36 5.85
CA HIS A 74 11.02 12.72 5.29
C HIS A 74 10.70 12.75 3.80
N ALA A 75 11.22 11.81 3.02
CA ALA A 75 10.90 11.68 1.60
C ALA A 75 9.42 11.35 1.37
N TYR A 76 8.84 10.49 2.21
CA TYR A 76 7.41 10.20 2.21
C TYR A 76 6.59 11.47 2.46
N LEU A 77 6.91 12.23 3.52
CA LEU A 77 6.20 13.47 3.84
C LEU A 77 6.34 14.52 2.74
N ALA A 78 7.55 14.75 2.24
CA ALA A 78 7.81 15.72 1.18
C ALA A 78 7.14 15.31 -0.15
N GLY A 79 7.29 14.04 -0.54
CA GLY A 79 6.68 13.50 -1.75
C GLY A 79 5.15 13.52 -1.69
N GLY A 80 4.57 13.12 -0.56
CA GLY A 80 3.12 13.19 -0.33
C GLY A 80 2.60 14.62 -0.39
N PHE A 81 3.28 15.57 0.27
CA PHE A 81 2.92 16.99 0.23
C PHE A 81 2.95 17.56 -1.19
N VAL A 82 4.05 17.30 -1.93
CA VAL A 82 4.19 17.75 -3.32
C VAL A 82 3.12 17.13 -4.21
N ALA A 83 2.81 15.84 -4.05
CA ALA A 83 1.77 15.18 -4.83
C ALA A 83 0.37 15.75 -4.52
N VAL A 84 0.03 16.02 -3.26
CA VAL A 84 -1.23 16.70 -2.90
C VAL A 84 -1.29 18.10 -3.50
N ALA A 85 -0.21 18.89 -3.38
CA ALA A 85 -0.15 20.22 -3.96
C ALA A 85 -0.30 20.20 -5.48
N ALA A 86 0.32 19.23 -6.17
CA ALA A 86 0.18 19.05 -7.61
C ALA A 86 -1.25 18.67 -8.00
N VAL A 87 -1.89 17.73 -7.29
CA VAL A 87 -3.31 17.39 -7.54
C VAL A 87 -4.20 18.61 -7.33
N ALA A 88 -4.04 19.32 -6.21
CA ALA A 88 -4.83 20.50 -5.90
C ALA A 88 -4.67 21.60 -6.96
N ALA A 89 -3.44 21.83 -7.43
CA ALA A 89 -3.15 22.81 -8.48
C ALA A 89 -3.75 22.41 -9.84
N LEU A 90 -3.64 21.13 -10.22
CA LEU A 90 -4.19 20.61 -11.48
C LEU A 90 -5.74 20.59 -11.48
N GLN A 91 -6.35 20.42 -10.31
CA GLN A 91 -7.80 20.27 -10.13
C GLN A 91 -8.51 21.56 -9.71
N ALA A 92 -7.79 22.66 -9.54
CA ALA A 92 -8.38 23.93 -9.14
C ALA A 92 -9.47 24.35 -10.16
N GLY A 93 -10.72 24.45 -9.67
CA GLY A 93 -11.88 24.81 -10.50
C GLY A 93 -12.51 23.68 -11.30
N ARG A 94 -12.09 22.42 -11.10
CA ARG A 94 -12.69 21.23 -11.73
C ARG A 94 -13.47 20.40 -10.72
N THR A 95 -14.56 19.79 -11.16
CA THR A 95 -15.38 18.88 -10.35
C THR A 95 -15.06 17.40 -10.58
N GLU A 96 -14.35 17.08 -11.67
CA GLU A 96 -14.00 15.71 -12.05
C GLU A 96 -12.48 15.52 -12.06
N ILE A 97 -12.02 14.34 -11.65
CA ILE A 97 -10.60 13.95 -11.67
C ILE A 97 -10.28 13.26 -13.00
N ASP A 98 -9.54 13.95 -13.86
CA ASP A 98 -9.15 13.47 -15.18
C ASP A 98 -7.64 13.62 -15.44
N GLY A 99 -7.16 12.92 -16.47
CA GLY A 99 -5.79 13.00 -16.97
C GLY A 99 -4.69 12.87 -15.88
N PRO A 100 -3.76 13.85 -15.76
CA PRO A 100 -2.61 13.75 -14.87
C PRO A 100 -2.97 13.78 -13.37
N ALA A 101 -4.11 14.38 -13.01
CA ALA A 101 -4.57 14.40 -11.62
C ALA A 101 -4.93 13.00 -11.11
N LEU A 102 -5.47 12.14 -12.00
CA LEU A 102 -5.78 10.75 -11.66
C LEU A 102 -4.52 9.92 -11.38
N ALA A 103 -3.45 10.14 -12.16
CA ALA A 103 -2.17 9.48 -11.93
C ALA A 103 -1.53 9.92 -10.60
N ALA A 104 -1.61 11.21 -10.28
CA ALA A 104 -1.13 11.72 -9.00
C ALA A 104 -2.00 11.23 -7.81
N ALA A 105 -3.32 11.12 -7.98
CA ALA A 105 -4.21 10.50 -7.00
C ALA A 105 -3.88 9.02 -6.76
N LEU A 106 -3.53 8.28 -7.82
CA LEU A 106 -3.04 6.90 -7.70
C LEU A 106 -1.75 6.82 -6.87
N VAL A 107 -0.78 7.69 -7.13
CA VAL A 107 0.46 7.75 -6.33
C VAL A 107 0.14 8.06 -4.87
N LEU A 108 -0.72 9.05 -4.61
CA LEU A 108 -1.17 9.39 -3.26
C LEU A 108 -1.86 8.22 -2.56
N ALA A 109 -2.73 7.48 -3.26
CA ALA A 109 -3.41 6.32 -2.72
C ALA A 109 -2.40 5.23 -2.30
N VAL A 110 -1.41 4.93 -3.15
CA VAL A 110 -0.35 3.95 -2.82
C VAL A 110 0.44 4.40 -1.59
N LEU A 111 0.87 5.66 -1.56
CA LEU A 111 1.64 6.22 -0.44
C LEU A 111 0.84 6.15 0.86
N TRP A 112 -0.38 6.68 0.83
CA TRP A 112 -1.26 6.75 2.00
C TRP A 112 -1.62 5.37 2.54
N LEU A 113 -1.99 4.42 1.66
CA LEU A 113 -2.32 3.06 2.09
C LEU A 113 -1.11 2.36 2.69
N THR A 114 0.07 2.49 2.08
CA THR A 114 1.29 1.87 2.61
C THR A 114 1.59 2.37 4.03
N TRP A 115 1.52 3.69 4.24
CA TRP A 115 1.73 4.29 5.55
C TRP A 115 0.64 3.89 6.55
N LEU A 116 -0.64 4.01 6.17
CA LEU A 116 -1.77 3.68 7.04
C LEU A 116 -1.71 2.23 7.53
N PHE A 117 -1.44 1.29 6.61
CA PHE A 117 -1.33 -0.12 6.99
C PHE A 117 -0.11 -0.39 7.87
N SER A 118 1.03 0.27 7.60
CA SER A 118 2.21 0.16 8.45
C SER A 118 1.90 0.60 9.90
N GLU A 119 1.29 1.78 10.07
CA GLU A 119 0.93 2.33 11.38
C GLU A 119 -0.13 1.49 12.10
N LEU A 120 -1.18 1.06 11.39
CA LEU A 120 -2.24 0.25 11.99
C LEU A 120 -1.73 -1.11 12.45
N LEU A 121 -0.91 -1.77 11.64
CA LEU A 121 -0.35 -3.08 11.96
C LEU A 121 0.63 -3.00 13.13
N ASP A 122 1.46 -1.96 13.18
CA ASP A 122 2.42 -1.76 14.28
C ASP A 122 1.69 -1.42 15.59
N PHE A 123 0.72 -0.50 15.56
CA PHE A 123 0.03 -0.03 16.76
C PHE A 123 -0.95 -1.06 17.33
N PHE A 124 -1.76 -1.72 16.49
CA PHE A 124 -2.82 -2.62 16.96
C PHE A 124 -2.44 -4.11 16.93
N GLY A 125 -1.38 -4.47 16.21
CA GLY A 125 -1.13 -5.85 15.79
C GLY A 125 -2.06 -6.30 14.66
N PRO A 126 -1.73 -7.38 13.95
CA PRO A 126 -2.40 -7.77 12.70
C PRO A 126 -3.89 -8.04 12.86
N GLN A 127 -4.28 -8.70 13.95
CA GLN A 127 -5.68 -9.11 14.17
C GLN A 127 -6.60 -7.91 14.41
N ARG A 128 -6.22 -7.02 15.34
CA ARG A 128 -7.03 -5.85 15.69
C ARG A 128 -7.00 -4.80 14.58
N ALA A 129 -5.86 -4.63 13.91
CA ALA A 129 -5.74 -3.75 12.75
C ALA A 129 -6.72 -4.16 11.65
N VAL A 130 -6.68 -5.43 11.22
CA VAL A 130 -7.55 -5.94 10.15
C VAL A 130 -9.02 -5.89 10.54
N SER A 131 -9.37 -6.29 11.77
CA SER A 131 -10.75 -6.22 12.26
C SER A 131 -11.29 -4.78 12.23
N ARG A 132 -10.51 -3.80 12.71
CA ARG A 132 -10.90 -2.38 12.68
C ARG A 132 -11.03 -1.85 11.27
N THR A 133 -10.08 -2.14 10.40
CA THR A 133 -10.14 -1.72 8.99
C THR A 133 -11.40 -2.25 8.32
N LEU A 134 -11.73 -3.53 8.50
CA LEU A 134 -12.95 -4.14 7.95
C LEU A 134 -14.23 -3.51 8.52
N VAL A 135 -14.27 -3.22 9.83
CA VAL A 135 -15.42 -2.51 10.43
C VAL A 135 -15.56 -1.11 9.84
N VAL A 136 -14.46 -0.36 9.70
CA VAL A 136 -14.49 0.99 9.12
C VAL A 136 -14.98 0.95 7.67
N PHE A 137 -14.46 0.03 6.85
CA PHE A 137 -14.92 -0.14 5.47
C PHE A 137 -16.39 -0.54 5.39
N GLY A 138 -16.83 -1.53 6.18
CA GLY A 138 -18.23 -1.96 6.22
C GLY A 138 -19.16 -0.84 6.67
N SER A 139 -18.75 -0.05 7.66
CA SER A 139 -19.53 1.08 8.19
C SER A 139 -19.61 2.23 7.19
N PHE A 140 -18.50 2.54 6.52
CA PHE A 140 -18.45 3.55 5.47
C PHE A 140 -19.33 3.17 4.28
N TRP A 141 -19.27 1.91 3.85
CA TRP A 141 -20.13 1.39 2.78
C TRP A 141 -21.61 1.49 3.15
N LEU A 142 -21.96 1.07 4.36
CA LEU A 142 -23.34 1.13 4.84
C LEU A 142 -23.84 2.58 4.93
N LEU A 143 -23.01 3.51 5.41
CA LEU A 143 -23.33 4.93 5.40
C LEU A 143 -23.58 5.45 3.98
N PHE A 144 -22.73 5.07 3.02
CA PHE A 144 -22.90 5.47 1.62
C PHE A 144 -24.22 4.94 1.03
N VAL A 145 -24.56 3.66 1.28
CA VAL A 145 -25.83 3.07 0.85
C VAL A 145 -27.02 3.81 1.47
N VAL A 146 -26.96 4.10 2.78
CA VAL A 146 -28.02 4.82 3.49
C VAL A 146 -28.24 6.21 2.92
N LEU A 147 -27.16 6.94 2.65
CA LEU A 147 -27.25 8.29 2.07
C LEU A 147 -27.71 8.26 0.60
N GLY A 148 -27.30 7.25 -0.16
CA GLY A 148 -27.66 7.10 -1.57
C GLY A 148 -29.10 6.67 -1.81
N HIS A 149 -29.69 5.88 -0.89
CA HIS A 149 -30.98 5.21 -1.11
C HIS A 149 -31.97 5.43 0.04
N ILE A 150 -31.91 6.56 0.75
CA ILE A 150 -32.72 6.81 1.96
C ILE A 150 -34.24 6.65 1.72
N THR A 151 -34.72 6.89 0.51
CA THR A 151 -36.13 6.78 0.11
C THR A 151 -36.53 5.41 -0.44
N GLU A 152 -35.58 4.48 -0.58
CA GLU A 152 -35.76 3.21 -1.28
C GLU A 152 -35.41 2.01 -0.38
N PRO A 153 -36.35 1.52 0.44
CA PRO A 153 -36.06 0.52 1.47
C PRO A 153 -35.56 -0.82 0.90
N ALA A 154 -35.99 -1.18 -0.31
CA ALA A 154 -35.51 -2.38 -0.99
C ALA A 154 -34.04 -2.25 -1.41
N ALA A 155 -33.64 -1.08 -1.93
CA ALA A 155 -32.25 -0.79 -2.29
C ALA A 155 -31.36 -0.75 -1.04
N LEU A 156 -31.82 -0.10 0.05
CA LEU A 156 -31.12 -0.10 1.34
C LEU A 156 -30.81 -1.52 1.83
N LEU A 157 -31.78 -2.43 1.73
CA LEU A 157 -31.60 -3.81 2.19
C LEU A 157 -30.66 -4.59 1.27
N MET A 158 -30.86 -4.53 -0.05
CA MET A 158 -30.08 -5.30 -1.02
C MET A 158 -28.62 -4.82 -1.10
N GLU A 159 -28.41 -3.51 -1.13
CA GLU A 159 -27.06 -2.94 -1.19
C GLU A 159 -26.37 -2.93 0.18
N GLY A 160 -27.14 -2.82 1.27
CA GLY A 160 -26.63 -2.92 2.63
C GLY A 160 -26.08 -4.32 2.96
N LEU A 161 -26.64 -5.37 2.33
CA LEU A 161 -26.12 -6.74 2.45
C LEU A 161 -24.66 -6.87 1.97
N VAL A 162 -24.20 -6.00 1.07
CA VAL A 162 -22.81 -5.98 0.62
C VAL A 162 -21.85 -5.59 1.75
N ALA A 163 -22.32 -4.88 2.77
CA ALA A 163 -21.52 -4.55 3.96
C ALA A 163 -21.33 -5.75 4.90
N LEU A 164 -22.25 -6.73 4.88
CA LEU A 164 -22.30 -7.84 5.83
C LEU A 164 -21.02 -8.71 5.82
N PRO A 165 -20.46 -9.10 4.65
CA PRO A 165 -19.18 -9.81 4.60
C PRO A 165 -18.04 -9.09 5.35
N PHE A 166 -17.98 -7.76 5.34
CA PHE A 166 -16.93 -7.02 6.06
C PHE A 166 -17.05 -7.21 7.57
N PHE A 167 -18.26 -7.13 8.12
CA PHE A 167 -18.48 -7.34 9.56
C PHE A 167 -18.25 -8.79 9.98
N VAL A 168 -18.67 -9.75 9.16
CA VAL A 168 -18.41 -11.18 9.39
C VAL A 168 -16.91 -11.43 9.41
N LEU A 169 -16.16 -10.95 8.40
CA LEU A 169 -14.71 -11.09 8.34
C LEU A 169 -14.00 -10.37 9.48
N ALA A 170 -14.50 -9.20 9.90
CA ALA A 170 -13.95 -8.48 11.04
C ALA A 170 -14.10 -9.27 12.35
N TRP A 171 -15.23 -9.93 12.52
CA TRP A 171 -15.50 -10.80 13.66
C TRP A 171 -14.67 -12.08 13.60
N THR A 172 -14.62 -12.76 12.46
CA THR A 172 -13.82 -13.99 12.30
C THR A 172 -12.33 -13.72 12.39
N ALA A 173 -11.84 -12.52 12.04
CA ALA A 173 -10.42 -12.15 12.18
C ALA A 173 -9.92 -12.29 13.62
N GLY A 174 -10.80 -12.05 14.62
CA GLY A 174 -10.46 -12.22 16.04
C GLY A 174 -10.50 -13.67 16.52
N ARG A 175 -11.30 -14.53 15.88
CA ARG A 175 -11.56 -15.91 16.33
C ARG A 175 -10.73 -16.95 15.57
N TRP A 176 -10.58 -16.77 14.27
CA TRP A 176 -9.82 -17.63 13.35
C TRP A 176 -8.98 -16.76 12.40
N PRO A 177 -7.90 -16.13 12.90
CA PRO A 177 -7.14 -15.15 12.12
C PRO A 177 -6.58 -15.76 10.83
N ARG A 178 -5.95 -16.94 10.89
CA ARG A 178 -5.36 -17.58 9.71
C ARG A 178 -6.40 -17.94 8.65
N ALA A 179 -7.51 -18.56 9.06
CA ALA A 179 -8.59 -18.92 8.15
C ALA A 179 -9.21 -17.68 7.50
N THR A 180 -9.43 -16.63 8.28
CA THR A 180 -9.91 -15.33 7.77
C THR A 180 -8.90 -14.71 6.81
N GLY A 181 -7.61 -14.79 7.11
CA GLY A 181 -6.54 -14.32 6.22
C GLY A 181 -6.55 -15.04 4.87
N VAL A 182 -6.67 -16.37 4.87
CA VAL A 182 -6.80 -17.16 3.63
C VAL A 182 -8.08 -16.80 2.89
N ALA A 183 -9.21 -16.64 3.58
CA ALA A 183 -10.46 -16.22 2.96
C ALA A 183 -10.34 -14.85 2.29
N LEU A 184 -9.70 -13.86 2.93
CA LEU A 184 -9.43 -12.55 2.34
C LEU A 184 -8.56 -12.65 1.07
N LEU A 185 -7.53 -13.49 1.08
CA LEU A 185 -6.69 -13.72 -0.10
C LEU A 185 -7.46 -14.38 -1.24
N LEU A 186 -8.34 -15.34 -0.94
CA LEU A 186 -9.19 -15.98 -1.93
C LEU A 186 -10.23 -15.00 -2.50
N ILE A 187 -10.82 -14.15 -1.67
CA ILE A 187 -11.74 -13.09 -2.10
C ILE A 187 -11.01 -12.12 -3.03
N ALA A 188 -9.82 -11.65 -2.64
CA ALA A 188 -9.01 -10.75 -3.48
C ALA A 188 -8.55 -11.40 -4.80
N ALA A 189 -8.22 -12.68 -4.79
CA ALA A 189 -7.93 -13.42 -6.02
C ALA A 189 -9.19 -13.56 -6.90
N GLY A 190 -10.32 -13.86 -6.28
CA GLY A 190 -11.62 -13.99 -6.93
C GLY A 190 -12.08 -12.69 -7.59
N THR A 191 -11.93 -11.54 -6.92
CA THR A 191 -12.25 -10.22 -7.46
C THR A 191 -11.33 -9.87 -8.63
N VAL A 192 -10.02 -10.13 -8.53
CA VAL A 192 -9.07 -9.95 -9.64
C VAL A 192 -9.50 -10.73 -10.89
N ILE A 193 -9.92 -11.99 -10.71
CA ILE A 193 -10.37 -12.86 -11.80
C ILE A 193 -11.72 -12.39 -12.35
N LEU A 194 -12.71 -12.16 -11.48
CA LEU A 194 -14.09 -11.82 -11.84
C LEU A 194 -14.18 -10.47 -12.55
N PHE A 195 -13.52 -9.45 -12.02
CA PHE A 195 -13.44 -8.13 -12.66
C PHE A 195 -12.44 -8.12 -13.81
N GLY A 196 -11.78 -9.25 -14.11
CA GLY A 196 -10.88 -9.43 -15.23
C GLY A 196 -9.70 -8.48 -15.20
N PHE A 197 -9.18 -8.11 -14.02
CA PHE A 197 -8.13 -7.10 -13.85
C PHE A 197 -6.89 -7.35 -14.71
N LEU A 198 -6.64 -8.62 -15.06
CA LEU A 198 -5.55 -9.06 -15.92
C LEU A 198 -5.81 -8.89 -17.44
N ARG A 199 -7.06 -8.63 -17.85
CA ARG A 199 -7.43 -8.37 -19.24
C ARG A 199 -7.40 -6.86 -19.50
N THR A 200 -6.22 -6.31 -19.79
CA THR A 200 -6.00 -4.88 -20.05
C THR A 200 -5.62 -4.55 -21.49
N ALA A 201 -5.54 -5.55 -22.39
CA ALA A 201 -4.91 -5.42 -23.71
C ALA A 201 -5.49 -4.32 -24.63
N HIS A 202 -6.67 -3.75 -24.34
CA HIS A 202 -7.33 -2.74 -25.17
C HIS A 202 -7.98 -1.58 -24.40
N LEU A 203 -7.58 -1.33 -23.15
CA LEU A 203 -8.17 -0.22 -22.38
C LEU A 203 -7.52 1.12 -22.71
N ASP A 204 -8.34 2.15 -22.88
CA ASP A 204 -7.88 3.54 -22.90
C ASP A 204 -7.07 3.87 -21.63
N HIS A 205 -6.06 4.73 -21.75
CA HIS A 205 -5.16 5.06 -20.64
C HIS A 205 -5.90 5.53 -19.37
N GLN A 206 -6.94 6.36 -19.53
CA GLN A 206 -7.76 6.82 -18.41
C GLN A 206 -8.49 5.67 -17.72
N LYS A 207 -9.09 4.75 -18.48
CA LYS A 207 -9.76 3.56 -17.93
C LYS A 207 -8.78 2.66 -17.20
N ALA A 208 -7.56 2.51 -17.73
CA ALA A 208 -6.50 1.77 -17.06
C ALA A 208 -6.10 2.41 -15.72
N LEU A 209 -5.99 3.74 -15.66
CA LEU A 209 -5.67 4.46 -14.42
C LEU A 209 -6.80 4.38 -13.39
N VAL A 210 -8.06 4.58 -13.79
CA VAL A 210 -9.21 4.43 -12.87
C VAL A 210 -9.22 3.02 -12.30
N ARG A 211 -9.04 2.02 -13.16
CA ARG A 211 -8.96 0.62 -12.76
C ARG A 211 -7.80 0.37 -11.80
N ALA A 212 -6.60 0.88 -12.09
CA ALA A 212 -5.45 0.76 -11.19
C ALA A 212 -5.71 1.43 -9.83
N LEU A 213 -6.35 2.60 -9.82
CA LEU A 213 -6.74 3.29 -8.59
C LEU A 213 -7.75 2.47 -7.79
N THR A 214 -8.78 1.95 -8.42
CA THR A 214 -9.74 1.05 -7.78
C THR A 214 -9.03 -0.18 -7.21
N PHE A 215 -8.14 -0.81 -7.99
CA PHE A 215 -7.35 -1.95 -7.51
C PHE A 215 -6.53 -1.59 -6.26
N VAL A 216 -5.82 -0.47 -6.30
CA VAL A 216 -5.01 -0.02 -5.16
C VAL A 216 -5.87 0.26 -3.94
N VAL A 217 -6.98 0.99 -4.09
CA VAL A 217 -7.81 1.42 -2.97
C VAL A 217 -8.62 0.26 -2.35
N PHE A 218 -9.00 -0.74 -3.14
CA PHE A 218 -9.85 -1.83 -2.65
C PHE A 218 -9.11 -3.16 -2.46
N GLU A 219 -8.28 -3.58 -3.42
CA GLU A 219 -7.66 -4.91 -3.39
C GLU A 219 -6.39 -4.96 -2.55
N VAL A 220 -5.55 -3.92 -2.60
CA VAL A 220 -4.31 -3.90 -1.81
C VAL A 220 -4.61 -3.98 -0.30
N PRO A 221 -5.60 -3.26 0.27
CA PRO A 221 -6.02 -3.45 1.65
C PRO A 221 -6.42 -4.89 2.00
N LEU A 222 -7.17 -5.56 1.12
CA LEU A 222 -7.61 -6.95 1.31
C LEU A 222 -6.42 -7.91 1.29
N LEU A 223 -5.52 -7.76 0.31
CA LEU A 223 -4.30 -8.56 0.20
C LEU A 223 -3.37 -8.37 1.39
N ALA A 224 -3.11 -7.12 1.79
CA ALA A 224 -2.28 -6.78 2.93
C ALA A 224 -2.86 -7.36 4.23
N SER A 225 -4.17 -7.18 4.44
CA SER A 225 -4.88 -7.74 5.59
C SER A 225 -4.84 -9.27 5.61
N GLY A 226 -5.07 -9.90 4.44
CA GLY A 226 -5.03 -11.35 4.27
C GLY A 226 -3.66 -11.93 4.59
N LEU A 227 -2.59 -11.34 4.04
CA LEU A 227 -1.21 -11.73 4.32
C LEU A 227 -0.84 -11.55 5.79
N ALA A 228 -1.21 -10.41 6.39
CA ALA A 228 -0.92 -10.12 7.79
C ALA A 228 -1.58 -11.15 8.73
N LEU A 229 -2.85 -11.49 8.49
CA LEU A 229 -3.59 -12.49 9.26
C LEU A 229 -3.10 -13.92 9.02
N ALA A 230 -2.79 -14.29 7.77
CA ALA A 230 -2.29 -15.62 7.43
C ALA A 230 -0.94 -15.92 8.10
N ARG A 231 -0.11 -14.89 8.29
CA ARG A 231 1.18 -14.97 8.99
C ARG A 231 1.08 -14.84 10.50
N ALA A 232 -0.08 -14.49 11.06
CA ALA A 232 -0.24 -14.36 12.50
C ALA A 232 0.05 -15.71 13.19
N LYS A 233 0.89 -15.69 14.23
CA LYS A 233 1.17 -16.86 15.06
C LYS A 233 -0.12 -17.25 15.80
N ALA A 234 -0.38 -18.55 15.94
CA ALA A 234 -1.50 -19.02 16.75
C ALA A 234 -1.34 -18.47 18.18
N PRO A 235 -2.42 -18.01 18.83
CA PRO A 235 -2.35 -17.59 20.22
C PRO A 235 -1.83 -18.76 21.06
N ALA A 236 -0.84 -18.50 21.92
CA ALA A 236 -0.06 -19.51 22.63
C ALA A 236 -0.87 -20.43 23.57
N GLY A 237 -2.18 -20.22 23.74
CA GLY A 237 -3.07 -21.04 24.57
C GLY A 237 -3.96 -22.03 23.82
N ALA A 238 -3.79 -22.21 22.51
CA ALA A 238 -4.59 -23.18 21.75
C ALA A 238 -4.04 -24.61 21.79
N GLU A 239 -2.79 -24.82 22.24
CA GLU A 239 -2.17 -26.15 22.36
C GLU A 239 -2.48 -26.81 23.72
N GLU A 240 -2.71 -26.04 24.79
CA GLU A 240 -3.02 -26.58 26.12
C GLU A 240 -4.42 -27.22 26.22
N ALA A 241 -5.36 -26.87 25.32
CA ALA A 241 -6.73 -27.39 25.34
C ALA A 241 -6.93 -28.70 24.55
N VAL A 242 -5.86 -29.30 24.03
CA VAL A 242 -5.90 -30.58 23.28
C VAL A 242 -5.22 -31.72 24.07
N GLU A 243 -4.57 -31.42 25.20
CA GLU A 243 -3.92 -32.43 26.07
C GLU A 243 -4.73 -32.81 27.33
N GLU A 244 -5.96 -32.31 27.51
CA GLU A 244 -6.93 -32.80 28.51
C GLU A 244 -8.10 -33.55 27.85
#